data_AF-A0A8J6QR43-F1
#
_entry.id   AF-A0A8J6QR43-F1
#
_cell.length_a   1.000
_cell.length_b   1.000
_cell.length_c   1.000
_cell.angle_alpha   90.00
_cell.angle_beta   90.00
_cell.angle_gamma   90.00
#
_symmetry.space_group_name_H-M   'P 1'
#
loop_
_entity.id
_entity.type
_entity.pdbx_description
1 polymer ?
#
loop_
_entity_poly.entity_id
_entity_poly.type
_entity_poly.pdbx_seq_one_letter_code
_entity_poly.pdbx_strand_id
1 'polypeptide(L)' 'MSQDASITIGELEANYQLYCKALKMLIAEKRTLNKIQRTVCWGRLETLHHCLPRHYKSPQYLYAQLTRDEQKVAI' A
#
# COMPACT_ATOMS: atom_id res chain seq x y z
N MET A 1 0.67 21.83 6.68
CA MET A 1 0.34 21.46 5.28
C MET A 1 -0.22 20.06 5.30
N SER A 2 -1.55 19.94 5.35
CA SER A 2 -2.24 18.65 5.35
C SER A 2 -2.98 18.58 4.04
N GLN A 3 -2.40 17.92 3.03
CA GLN A 3 -3.04 17.74 1.74
C GLN A 3 -4.18 16.72 1.91
N ASP A 4 -5.30 17.22 2.42
CA ASP A 4 -6.63 16.77 2.06
C ASP A 4 -6.93 17.31 0.65
N ALA A 5 -6.07 16.95 -0.31
CA ALA A 5 -6.48 17.05 -1.69
C ALA A 5 -7.57 15.99 -1.83
N SER A 6 -8.73 16.40 -2.30
CA SER A 6 -9.80 15.55 -2.81
C SER A 6 -9.28 14.78 -4.04
N ILE A 7 -8.29 13.90 -3.81
CA ILE A 7 -7.67 13.06 -4.81
C ILE A 7 -8.77 12.14 -5.32
N THR A 8 -9.09 12.27 -6.60
CA THR A 8 -10.09 11.42 -7.24
C THR A 8 -9.62 9.96 -7.26
N ILE A 9 -10.54 9.00 -7.36
CA ILE A 9 -10.18 7.58 -7.45
C ILE A 9 -9.17 7.35 -8.59
N GLY A 10 -9.33 8.03 -9.73
CA GLY A 10 -8.40 7.95 -10.86
C GLY A 10 -6.98 8.44 -10.54
N GLU A 11 -6.82 9.52 -9.75
CA GLU A 11 -5.49 9.92 -9.29
C GLU A 11 -4.93 8.94 -8.24
N LEU A 12 -5.76 8.36 -7.39
CA LEU A 12 -5.33 7.30 -6.47
C LEU A 12 -4.81 6.08 -7.24
N GLU A 13 -5.51 5.67 -8.30
CA GLU A 13 -5.10 4.59 -9.20
C GLU A 13 -3.79 4.94 -9.93
N ALA A 14 -3.64 6.16 -10.42
CA ALA A 14 -2.39 6.62 -11.03
C ALA A 14 -1.21 6.57 -10.04
N ASN A 15 -1.46 6.87 -8.77
CA ASN A 15 -0.46 6.78 -7.70
C ASN A 15 -0.33 5.37 -7.10
N TYR A 16 -1.10 4.37 -7.57
CA TYR A 16 -1.08 3.02 -7.02
C TYR A 16 0.31 2.38 -7.06
N GLN A 17 1.04 2.55 -8.17
CA GLN A 17 2.42 2.06 -8.28
C GLN A 17 3.35 2.70 -7.24
N LEU A 18 3.14 3.98 -6.91
CA LEU A 18 3.91 4.68 -5.88
C LEU A 18 3.61 4.11 -4.50
N TYR A 19 2.33 3.88 -4.16
CA TYR A 19 1.95 3.28 -2.88
C TYR A 19 2.48 1.85 -2.73
N CYS A 20 2.47 1.05 -3.80
CA CYS A 20 3.03 -0.30 -3.79
C CYS A 20 4.55 -0.30 -3.58
N LYS A 21 5.28 0.62 -4.26
CA LYS A 21 6.72 0.82 -4.02
C LYS A 21 7.01 1.27 -2.60
N ALA A 22 6.23 2.22 -2.07
CA ALA A 22 6.36 2.68 -0.70
C ALA A 22 6.12 1.53 0.29
N LEU A 23 5.09 0.71 0.08
CA LEU A 23 4.82 -0.47 0.89
C LEU A 23 6.01 -1.45 0.86
N LYS A 24 6.58 -1.70 -0.32
CA LYS A 24 7.77 -2.54 -0.47
C LYS A 24 8.98 -1.99 0.30
N MET A 25 9.23 -0.68 0.22
CA MET A 25 10.30 -0.03 1.00
C MET A 25 10.09 -0.16 2.51
N LEU A 26 8.87 0.04 3.00
CA LEU A 26 8.56 -0.11 4.44
C LEU A 26 8.77 -1.55 4.92
N ILE A 27 8.47 -2.55 4.07
CA ILE A 27 8.73 -3.97 4.35
C ILE A 27 10.24 -4.25 4.40
N ALA A 28 11.00 -3.71 3.44
CA ALA A 28 12.45 -3.81 3.41
C ALA A 28 13.11 -3.16 4.64
N GLU A 29 12.56 -2.03 5.12
CA GLU A 29 12.93 -1.39 6.39
C GLU A 29 12.59 -2.23 7.64
N LYS A 30 12.02 -3.44 7.49
CA LYS A 30 11.56 -4.30 8.59
C LYS A 30 10.55 -3.61 9.52
N ARG A 31 9.75 -2.66 8.99
CA ARG A 31 8.68 -2.05 9.79
C ARG A 31 7.60 -3.07 10.09
N THR A 32 7.08 -3.02 11.32
CA THR A 32 5.95 -3.84 11.71
C THR A 32 4.68 -3.40 11.00
N LEU A 33 3.78 -4.36 10.73
CA LEU A 33 2.50 -4.11 10.10
C LEU A 33 1.73 -2.96 10.76
N ASN A 34 1.71 -2.91 12.09
CA ASN A 34 1.02 -1.84 12.84
C ASN A 34 1.57 -0.44 12.52
N LYS A 35 2.88 -0.29 12.26
CA LYS A 35 3.44 1.00 11.82
C LYS A 35 3.04 1.33 10.39
N ILE A 36 2.99 0.33 9.52
CA ILE A 36 2.63 0.49 8.11
C ILE A 36 1.15 0.85 7.96
N GLN A 37 0.27 0.23 8.75
CA GLN A 37 -1.17 0.54 8.79
C GLN A 37 -1.45 2.01 9.15
N ARG A 38 -0.59 2.62 9.96
CA ARG A 38 -0.67 4.05 10.31
C ARG A 38 -0.13 4.99 9.23
N THR A 39 0.38 4.48 8.11
CA THR A 39 0.91 5.32 7.02
C THR A 39 -0.20 5.73 6.05
N VAL A 40 -0.02 6.89 5.42
CA VAL A 40 -0.94 7.39 4.39
C VAL A 40 -1.06 6.41 3.22
N CYS A 41 0.03 5.77 2.79
CA CYS A 41 0.00 4.82 1.67
C CYS A 41 -0.95 3.65 1.95
N TRP A 42 -0.99 3.15 3.19
CA TRP A 42 -1.90 2.08 3.58
C TRP A 42 -3.35 2.53 3.51
N GLY A 43 -3.69 3.68 4.10
CA GLY A 43 -5.04 4.22 4.05
C GLY A 43 -5.52 4.46 2.61
N ARG A 44 -4.64 4.94 1.72
CA ARG A 44 -4.95 5.12 0.28
C ARG A 44 -5.23 3.78 -0.41
N LEU A 45 -4.43 2.75 -0.13
CA LEU A 45 -4.68 1.39 -0.64
C LEU A 45 -6.00 0.80 -0.11
N GLU A 46 -6.35 1.05 1.15
CA GLU A 46 -7.65 0.65 1.72
C GLU A 46 -8.79 1.37 1.01
N THR A 47 -8.68 2.68 0.78
CA THR A 47 -9.69 3.44 0.03
C THR A 47 -9.86 2.90 -1.39
N LEU A 48 -8.77 2.58 -2.10
CA LEU A 48 -8.84 1.95 -3.43
C LEU A 48 -9.56 0.61 -3.40
N HIS A 49 -9.19 -0.26 -2.45
CA HIS A 49 -9.85 -1.55 -2.30
C HIS A 49 -11.33 -1.40 -1.94
N HIS A 50 -11.67 -0.42 -1.08
CA HIS A 50 -13.05 -0.15 -0.69
C HIS A 50 -13.89 0.39 -1.86
N CYS A 51 -13.33 1.29 -2.67
CA CYS A 51 -14.00 1.84 -3.85
C CYS A 51 -14.07 0.84 -5.02
N LEU A 52 -13.04 0.00 -5.19
CA LEU A 52 -12.87 -0.90 -6.32
C LEU A 52 -12.43 -2.31 -5.87
N PRO A 53 -13.25 -3.03 -5.09
CA PRO A 53 -12.86 -4.33 -4.49
C PRO A 53 -12.64 -5.44 -5.52
N ARG A 54 -13.19 -5.30 -6.73
CA ARG A 54 -12.99 -6.24 -7.84
C ARG A 54 -11.64 -6.07 -8.55
N HIS A 55 -11.08 -4.86 -8.54
CA HIS A 55 -9.84 -4.55 -9.24
C HIS A 55 -8.63 -4.55 -8.30
N TYR A 56 -8.79 -4.08 -7.07
CA TYR A 56 -7.70 -3.92 -6.11
C TYR A 56 -7.78 -4.92 -4.97
N LYS A 57 -6.64 -5.52 -4.62
CA LYS A 57 -6.54 -6.41 -3.46
C LYS A 57 -6.36 -5.60 -2.18
N SER A 58 -6.81 -6.17 -1.05
CA SER A 58 -6.66 -5.53 0.25
C SER A 58 -5.18 -5.29 0.58
N PRO A 59 -4.81 -4.18 1.22
CA PRO A 59 -3.41 -3.88 1.54
C PRO A 59 -2.76 -4.91 2.45
N GLN A 60 -3.53 -5.61 3.29
CA GLN A 60 -3.05 -6.76 4.06
C GLN A 60 -2.57 -7.91 3.16
N TYR A 61 -3.31 -8.20 2.09
CA TYR A 61 -2.93 -9.23 1.13
C TYR A 61 -1.67 -8.81 0.35
N LEU A 62 -1.62 -7.55 -0.09
CA LEU A 62 -0.44 -6.98 -0.76
C LEU A 62 0.80 -7.05 0.14
N TYR A 63 0.67 -6.65 1.40
CA TYR A 63 1.73 -6.75 2.39
C TYR A 63 2.20 -8.19 2.57
N ALA A 64 1.29 -9.14 2.79
CA ALA A 64 1.64 -10.55 2.96
C ALA A 64 2.36 -11.13 1.73
N GLN A 65 1.92 -10.75 0.52
CA GLN A 65 2.59 -11.14 -0.72
C GLN A 65 3.99 -10.54 -0.83
N LEU A 66 4.13 -9.23 -0.64
CA LEU A 66 5.41 -8.53 -0.72
C LEU A 66 6.39 -9.00 0.36
N THR A 67 5.93 -9.24 1.59
CA THR A 67 6.77 -9.81 2.66
C THR A 67 7.22 -11.23 2.34
N ARG A 68 6.40 -12.03 1.65
CA ARG A 68 6.82 -13.36 1.17
C ARG A 68 7.83 -13.26 0.03
N ASP A 69 7.63 -12.32 -0.90
CA ASP A 69 8.54 -12.05 -2.02
C ASP A 69 9.92 -11.59 -1.52
N GLU A 70 9.95 -10.61 -0.62
CA GLU A 70 11.18 -10.11 -0.01
C GLU A 70 11.94 -11.20 0.78
N GLN A 71 11.23 -12.13 1.42
CA GLN A 71 11.87 -13.28 2.08
C GLN A 71 12.40 -14.32 1.09
N LYS A 72 11.82 -14.43 -0.11
CA LYS A 72 12.25 -15.36 -1.15
C LYS A 72 13.46 -14.86 -1.95
N VAL A 73 13.73 -13.57 -1.98
CA VAL A 73 14.90 -12.98 -2.67
C VAL A 73 16.17 -13.02 -1.80
N ALA A 74 16.03 -13.25 -0.49
CA ALA A 74 17.15 -13.27 0.45
C ALA A 74 17.86 -14.62 0.59
N ILE A 75 17.69 -15.56 -0.36
CA ILE A 75 18.29 -16.91 -0.36
C ILE A 75 19.25 -17.08 -1.53
#